data_AF-A0A5J4W436-F1
#
_entry.id   AF-A0A5J4W436-F1
#
_cell.length_a   1.000
_cell.length_b   1.000
_cell.length_c   1.000
_cell.angle_alpha   90.00
_cell.angle_beta   90.00
_cell.angle_gamma   90.00
#
_symmetry.space_group_name_H-M   'P 1'
#
loop_
_entity.id
_entity.type
_entity.pdbx_description
1 polymer ?
#
loop_
_entity_poly.entity_id
_entity_poly.type
_entity_poly.pdbx_seq_one_letter_code
_entity_poly.pdbx_strand_id
1 'polypeptide(L)'
;MLLAIILAARILFASQKNDINDVPDHLRAIKYRVQGQVMQVDITNADTNADYFSISGLQPLGNSTETATQFMTIPREIFPSLKTTQRLGFNIDNCNTLKNMHTDLNYALLGYAAYFYSGIDVSPSIIFAIEALPKTYREYRFNENTQQQELINQLNIEDGCHTTWDNLKYGFELNGIVSSQCISNDFILPNHTQALPSTITPPIPDKCTNTSSVPKYLEGMRYAHFDSISVQQVKKLLVSVGPVRGIIRRYSADGNIVGSSANQLIIGWEVDNSIEYWTTVVQTNTIISLQNNYEYTLSRVPIYPVGSSSTQFEGFVIYMESSSGLDGGPSLNIPEVHVEDIITTSSSIVTIQDPRDQYTNGQINRIHQQFNGKINAKLLVPTNELYDEDGQFLIDNSKIISFEPLKVAGVEFTEKDKPVLQPRQTFSGDIADQATSAFISLTGTGKLQIKEFLIT
;
A
#
# COMPACT_ATOMS: atom_id res chain seq x y z
N MET A 1 55.34 2.42 24.78
CA MET A 1 54.51 1.31 25.33
C MET A 1 53.29 1.82 26.10
N LEU A 2 53.43 2.77 27.03
CA LEU A 2 52.30 3.34 27.80
C LEU A 2 51.26 4.10 26.94
N LEU A 3 51.69 4.78 25.86
CA LEU A 3 50.78 5.50 24.95
C LEU A 3 49.93 4.57 24.05
N ALA A 4 50.41 3.35 23.78
CA ALA A 4 49.68 2.36 22.97
C ALA A 4 48.58 1.65 23.79
N ILE A 5 48.76 1.54 25.11
CA ILE A 5 47.75 0.97 26.03
C ILE A 5 46.58 1.94 26.23
N ILE A 6 46.83 3.26 26.23
CA ILE A 6 45.77 4.28 26.35
C ILE A 6 44.95 4.40 25.04
N LEU A 7 45.57 4.17 23.88
CA LEU A 7 44.85 4.16 22.60
C LEU A 7 44.02 2.87 22.42
N ALA A 8 44.52 1.72 22.89
CA ALA A 8 43.76 0.47 22.92
C ALA A 8 42.60 0.52 23.92
N ALA A 9 42.76 1.18 25.07
CA ALA A 9 41.68 1.41 26.03
C ALA A 9 40.59 2.34 25.46
N ARG A 10 40.93 3.39 24.69
CA ARG A 10 39.92 4.23 24.04
C ARG A 10 39.14 3.53 22.92
N ILE A 11 39.74 2.53 22.26
CA ILE A 11 39.03 1.69 21.28
C ILE A 11 38.16 0.62 21.98
N LEU A 12 38.54 0.15 23.17
CA LEU A 12 37.71 -0.74 23.98
C LEU A 12 36.55 -0.03 24.70
N PHE A 13 36.68 1.25 25.06
CA PHE A 13 35.60 2.02 25.70
C PHE A 13 34.65 2.72 24.71
N ALA A 14 34.97 2.77 23.41
CA ALA A 14 34.01 3.14 22.36
C ALA A 14 33.12 1.96 21.92
N SER A 15 33.31 0.78 22.54
CA SER A 15 32.48 -0.42 22.36
C SER A 15 31.60 -0.71 23.58
N GLN A 16 31.31 0.28 24.43
CA GLN A 16 30.03 0.27 25.15
C GLN A 16 28.94 0.72 24.18
N LYS A 17 28.64 -0.20 23.25
CA LYS A 17 27.34 -0.31 22.61
C LYS A 17 26.36 -0.37 23.78
N ASN A 18 25.52 0.65 23.95
CA ASN A 18 24.34 0.53 24.79
C ASN A 18 23.50 -0.61 24.20
N ASP A 19 23.60 -1.80 24.82
CA ASP A 19 23.06 -3.11 24.42
C ASP A 19 21.51 -3.18 24.35
N ILE A 20 20.83 -2.05 24.24
CA ILE A 20 19.38 -1.97 23.99
C ILE A 20 19.09 -1.93 22.47
N ASN A 21 20.08 -1.57 21.63
CA ASN A 21 19.94 -1.55 20.17
C ASN A 21 19.93 -2.93 19.50
N ASP A 22 19.74 -4.02 20.26
CA ASP A 22 19.75 -5.39 19.76
C ASP A 22 18.65 -6.25 20.43
N VAL A 23 17.53 -5.63 20.83
CA VAL A 23 16.35 -6.42 21.23
C VAL A 23 15.39 -6.52 20.04
N PRO A 24 15.50 -7.55 19.18
CA PRO A 24 14.71 -7.71 17.96
C PRO A 24 13.20 -7.92 18.19
N ASP A 25 12.69 -7.67 19.40
CA ASP A 25 11.27 -7.80 19.77
C ASP A 25 10.64 -6.47 20.24
N HIS A 26 11.24 -5.32 19.95
CA HIS A 26 10.67 -4.03 20.36
C HIS A 26 10.38 -3.10 19.18
N LEU A 27 9.23 -2.43 19.28
CA LEU A 27 8.94 -1.19 18.57
C LEU A 27 9.51 -0.02 19.38
N ARG A 28 10.19 0.91 18.73
CA ARG A 28 10.78 2.12 19.32
C ARG A 28 10.09 3.37 18.80
N ALA A 29 9.35 4.08 19.64
CA ALA A 29 8.77 5.38 19.31
C ALA A 29 9.55 6.51 20.00
N ILE A 30 9.85 7.60 19.30
CA ILE A 30 10.64 8.71 19.87
C ILE A 30 9.77 9.50 20.85
N LYS A 31 10.32 9.78 22.04
CA LYS A 31 9.72 10.68 23.03
C LYS A 31 10.05 12.12 22.70
N TYR A 32 9.05 12.97 22.83
CA TYR A 32 9.23 14.41 22.72
C TYR A 32 8.26 15.17 23.62
N ARG A 33 8.59 16.43 23.86
CA ARG A 33 7.73 17.41 24.52
C ARG A 33 7.50 18.57 23.59
N VAL A 34 6.27 19.06 23.54
CA VAL A 34 5.92 20.26 22.77
C VAL A 34 5.52 21.37 23.73
N GLN A 35 6.14 22.54 23.57
CA GLN A 35 5.84 23.77 24.30
C GLN A 35 5.66 24.91 23.30
N GLY A 36 4.39 25.24 23.00
CA GLY A 36 4.07 26.19 21.94
C GLY A 36 4.53 25.66 20.57
N GLN A 37 5.42 26.38 19.90
CA GLN A 37 5.98 26.02 18.59
C GLN A 37 7.37 25.36 18.68
N VAL A 38 7.78 24.96 19.90
CA VAL A 38 9.06 24.32 20.15
C VAL A 38 8.84 22.85 20.50
N MET A 39 9.44 21.95 19.74
CA MET A 39 9.53 20.54 20.06
C MET A 39 10.91 20.23 20.64
N GLN A 40 10.93 19.41 21.69
CA GLN A 40 12.13 19.02 22.42
C GLN A 40 12.23 17.50 22.47
N VAL A 41 13.36 16.96 22.02
CA VAL A 41 13.71 15.55 22.16
C VAL A 41 14.88 15.43 23.14
N ASP A 42 14.76 14.47 24.06
CA ASP A 42 15.75 14.23 25.11
C ASP A 42 16.49 12.91 24.86
N ILE A 43 17.67 13.01 24.23
CA ILE A 43 18.50 11.85 23.91
C ILE A 43 19.53 11.52 25.01
N THR A 44 19.30 12.00 26.25
CA THR A 44 20.16 11.72 27.40
C THR A 44 20.43 10.23 27.60
N ASN A 45 19.40 9.39 27.54
CA ASN A 45 19.53 7.94 27.60
C ASN A 45 18.42 7.26 26.77
N ALA A 46 18.46 5.93 26.65
CA ALA A 46 17.46 5.18 25.87
C ALA A 46 16.03 5.42 26.38
N ASP A 47 15.84 5.46 27.69
CA ASP A 47 14.53 5.58 28.35
C ASP A 47 13.91 6.98 28.20
N THR A 48 14.74 8.03 28.15
CA THR A 48 14.29 9.41 27.90
C THR A 48 14.05 9.67 26.41
N ASN A 49 14.79 8.97 25.54
CA ASN A 49 14.76 9.16 24.10
C ASN A 49 13.55 8.47 23.44
N ALA A 50 13.19 7.29 23.92
CA ALA A 50 12.16 6.49 23.28
C ALA A 50 11.30 5.68 24.25
N ASP A 51 10.08 5.40 23.82
CA ASP A 51 9.26 4.32 24.35
C ASP A 51 9.56 3.03 23.57
N TYR A 52 9.65 1.93 24.31
CA TYR A 52 9.85 0.60 23.76
C TYR A 52 8.62 -0.26 24.05
N PHE A 53 8.04 -0.84 23.01
CA PHE A 53 6.87 -1.70 23.11
C PHE A 53 7.22 -3.09 22.60
N SER A 54 6.98 -4.13 23.40
CA SER A 54 7.23 -5.50 22.97
C SER A 54 6.24 -5.91 21.86
N ILE A 55 6.76 -6.39 20.74
CA ILE A 55 5.97 -6.90 19.61
C ILE A 55 5.18 -8.14 20.03
N SER A 56 5.80 -9.04 20.80
CA SER A 56 5.14 -10.23 21.32
C SER A 56 3.98 -9.91 22.27
N GLY A 57 4.03 -8.77 22.97
CA GLY A 57 2.95 -8.28 23.84
C GLY A 57 1.74 -7.71 23.11
N LEU A 58 1.84 -7.40 21.82
CA LEU A 58 0.75 -6.79 21.05
C LEU A 58 -0.43 -7.76 20.89
N GLN A 59 -1.65 -7.22 20.97
CA GLN A 59 -2.87 -7.97 20.72
C GLN A 59 -3.37 -7.71 19.30
N PRO A 60 -3.83 -8.74 18.56
CA PRO A 60 -4.48 -8.53 17.27
C PRO A 60 -5.72 -7.63 17.41
N LEU A 61 -5.96 -6.73 16.45
CA LEU A 61 -7.15 -5.86 16.46
C LEU A 61 -8.41 -6.52 15.88
N GLY A 62 -8.28 -7.74 15.34
CA GLY A 62 -9.38 -8.52 14.78
C GLY A 62 -9.26 -10.00 15.11
N ASN A 63 -10.05 -10.83 14.43
CA ASN A 63 -10.12 -12.28 14.70
C ASN A 63 -8.97 -13.09 14.08
N SER A 64 -8.15 -12.46 13.25
CA SER A 64 -7.02 -13.11 12.58
C SER A 64 -5.78 -13.13 13.46
N THR A 65 -4.94 -14.16 13.28
CA THR A 65 -3.67 -14.33 13.99
C THR A 65 -2.51 -14.42 13.00
N GLU A 66 -1.29 -14.25 13.49
CA GLU A 66 -0.04 -14.40 12.73
C GLU A 66 0.16 -15.82 12.16
N THR A 67 -0.59 -16.80 12.67
CA THR A 67 -0.58 -18.20 12.23
C THR A 67 -1.56 -18.51 11.09
N ALA A 68 -2.38 -17.54 10.68
CA ALA A 68 -3.31 -17.73 9.57
C ALA A 68 -2.57 -18.01 8.23
N THR A 69 -3.19 -18.78 7.35
CA THR A 69 -2.65 -19.08 6.01
C THR A 69 -2.73 -17.87 5.06
N GLN A 70 -3.60 -16.91 5.36
CA GLN A 70 -3.71 -15.66 4.63
C GLN A 70 -4.18 -14.56 5.56
N PHE A 71 -3.74 -13.34 5.27
CA PHE A 71 -4.18 -12.14 5.95
C PHE A 71 -3.95 -10.92 5.06
N MET A 72 -4.86 -9.96 5.12
CA MET A 72 -4.76 -8.68 4.43
C MET A 72 -5.27 -7.59 5.38
N THR A 73 -4.49 -6.52 5.58
CA THR A 73 -4.93 -5.32 6.32
C THR A 73 -6.00 -4.55 5.56
N ILE A 74 -5.96 -4.62 4.23
CA ILE A 74 -6.93 -4.02 3.31
C ILE A 74 -7.43 -5.12 2.37
N PRO A 75 -8.74 -5.38 2.28
CA PRO A 75 -9.27 -6.36 1.34
C PRO A 75 -8.88 -6.05 -0.10
N ARG A 76 -8.52 -7.09 -0.86
CA ARG A 76 -7.95 -6.98 -2.22
C ARG A 76 -8.90 -6.27 -3.18
N GLU A 77 -10.19 -6.49 -3.01
CA GLU A 77 -11.28 -5.91 -3.79
C GLU A 77 -11.53 -4.43 -3.48
N ILE A 78 -11.22 -3.98 -2.25
CA ILE A 78 -11.39 -2.58 -1.84
C ILE A 78 -10.15 -1.77 -2.23
N PHE A 79 -8.96 -2.38 -2.18
CA PHE A 79 -7.68 -1.70 -2.39
C PHE A 79 -7.66 -0.74 -3.59
N PRO A 80 -8.06 -1.11 -4.83
CA PRO A 80 -8.01 -0.20 -5.98
C PRO A 80 -8.92 1.03 -5.86
N SER A 81 -9.95 0.96 -5.02
CA SER A 81 -10.94 2.04 -4.85
C SER A 81 -10.53 3.09 -3.83
N LEU A 82 -9.55 2.79 -2.97
CA LEU A 82 -9.11 3.72 -1.92
C LEU A 82 -8.50 4.99 -2.52
N LYS A 83 -8.84 6.16 -1.95
CA LYS A 83 -8.29 7.46 -2.33
C LYS A 83 -6.77 7.49 -2.23
N THR A 84 -6.18 6.76 -1.29
CA THR A 84 -4.71 6.65 -1.16
C THR A 84 -4.09 5.94 -2.36
N THR A 85 -4.81 4.99 -2.97
CA THR A 85 -4.36 4.14 -4.08
C THR A 85 -4.54 4.84 -5.43
N GLN A 86 -5.58 5.68 -5.54
CA GLN A 86 -5.92 6.40 -6.75
C GLN A 86 -4.82 7.37 -7.20
N ARG A 87 -4.83 7.64 -8.51
CA ARG A 87 -3.91 8.56 -9.16
C ARG A 87 -3.94 9.95 -8.54
N LEU A 88 -2.75 10.53 -8.45
CA LEU A 88 -2.57 11.89 -7.97
C LEU A 88 -3.01 12.87 -9.05
N GLY A 89 -3.92 13.77 -8.72
CA GLY A 89 -4.42 14.80 -9.64
C GLY A 89 -3.48 16.01 -9.81
N PHE A 90 -2.21 15.90 -9.41
CA PHE A 90 -1.24 17.00 -9.38
C PHE A 90 0.19 16.49 -9.60
N ASN A 91 1.13 17.38 -9.92
CA ASN A 91 2.52 17.03 -10.19
C ASN A 91 3.36 17.03 -8.89
N ILE A 92 3.71 15.84 -8.39
CA ILE A 92 4.48 15.74 -7.15
C ILE A 92 5.94 16.18 -7.27
N ASP A 93 6.50 16.25 -8.48
CA ASP A 93 7.90 16.67 -8.69
C ASP A 93 8.11 18.15 -8.36
N ASN A 94 7.05 18.93 -8.22
CA ASN A 94 7.15 20.33 -7.83
C ASN A 94 7.54 20.53 -6.36
N CYS A 95 7.47 19.47 -5.54
CA CYS A 95 7.74 19.53 -4.11
C CYS A 95 8.52 18.27 -3.67
N ASN A 96 9.80 18.43 -3.33
CA ASN A 96 10.68 17.29 -2.99
C ASN A 96 10.13 16.45 -1.83
N THR A 97 9.55 17.08 -0.81
CA THR A 97 8.91 16.38 0.30
C THR A 97 7.74 15.50 -0.16
N LEU A 98 6.88 15.97 -1.08
CA LEU A 98 5.79 15.15 -1.64
C LEU A 98 6.36 13.94 -2.39
N LYS A 99 7.34 14.18 -3.27
CA LYS A 99 8.03 13.14 -4.01
C LYS A 99 8.61 12.07 -3.10
N ASN A 100 9.31 12.46 -2.04
CA ASN A 100 9.93 11.53 -1.09
C ASN A 100 8.87 10.73 -0.33
N MET A 101 7.81 11.39 0.16
CA MET A 101 6.70 10.71 0.85
C MET A 101 6.04 9.62 0.01
N HIS A 102 5.92 9.86 -1.30
CA HIS A 102 5.38 8.90 -2.24
C HIS A 102 6.38 7.79 -2.57
N THR A 103 7.63 8.14 -2.88
CA THR A 103 8.71 7.20 -3.23
C THR A 103 9.06 6.25 -2.09
N ASP A 104 9.04 6.76 -0.86
CA ASP A 104 9.31 5.98 0.35
C ASP A 104 8.09 5.23 0.87
N LEU A 105 6.93 5.37 0.22
CA LEU A 105 5.65 4.77 0.60
C LEU A 105 5.09 5.24 1.96
N ASN A 106 5.61 6.32 2.54
CA ASN A 106 5.08 6.90 3.79
C ASN A 106 3.66 7.48 3.57
N TYR A 107 3.38 8.04 2.39
CA TYR A 107 2.03 8.47 2.02
C TYR A 107 1.04 7.30 2.04
N ALA A 108 1.43 6.18 1.43
CA ALA A 108 0.61 4.98 1.39
C ALA A 108 0.42 4.36 2.78
N LEU A 109 1.49 4.28 3.58
CA LEU A 109 1.44 3.82 4.97
C LEU A 109 0.39 4.58 5.79
N LEU A 110 0.38 5.91 5.71
CA LEU A 110 -0.58 6.78 6.40
C LEU A 110 -2.03 6.51 6.01
N GLY A 111 -2.33 6.52 4.71
CA GLY A 111 -3.69 6.33 4.23
C GLY A 111 -4.22 4.92 4.53
N TYR A 112 -3.38 3.91 4.37
CA TYR A 112 -3.75 2.52 4.68
C TYR A 112 -3.86 2.24 6.17
N ALA A 113 -3.06 2.90 7.02
CA ALA A 113 -3.26 2.84 8.46
C ALA A 113 -4.60 3.47 8.89
N ALA A 114 -4.98 4.61 8.31
CA ALA A 114 -6.28 5.23 8.59
C ALA A 114 -7.46 4.32 8.22
N TYR A 115 -7.36 3.62 7.09
CA TYR A 115 -8.35 2.61 6.70
C TYR A 115 -8.36 1.42 7.67
N PHE A 116 -7.18 0.90 8.04
CA PHE A 116 -7.07 -0.24 8.95
C PHE A 116 -7.65 0.03 10.35
N TYR A 117 -7.32 1.17 10.96
CA TYR A 117 -7.76 1.50 12.32
C TYR A 117 -9.19 2.05 12.40
N SER A 118 -9.70 2.70 11.36
CA SER A 118 -10.98 3.43 11.44
C SER A 118 -11.94 3.17 10.29
N GLY A 119 -11.57 2.37 9.29
CA GLY A 119 -12.33 2.21 8.05
C GLY A 119 -12.39 3.50 7.21
N ILE A 120 -11.52 4.48 7.49
CA ILE A 120 -11.57 5.80 6.87
C ILE A 120 -10.74 5.78 5.59
N ASP A 121 -11.40 5.95 4.45
CA ASP A 121 -10.76 6.14 3.15
C ASP A 121 -10.30 7.59 2.98
N VAL A 122 -9.00 7.82 3.16
CA VAL A 122 -8.38 9.15 3.14
C VAL A 122 -7.10 9.18 2.31
N SER A 123 -6.98 10.18 1.44
CA SER A 123 -5.73 10.61 0.84
C SER A 123 -5.03 11.60 1.80
N PRO A 124 -3.85 11.31 2.38
CA PRO A 124 -3.22 12.22 3.34
C PRO A 124 -2.80 13.58 2.74
N SER A 125 -3.02 14.67 3.47
CA SER A 125 -2.48 16.00 3.16
C SER A 125 -1.10 16.15 3.79
N ILE A 126 -0.06 16.06 2.96
CA ILE A 126 1.32 16.30 3.37
C ILE A 126 1.55 17.79 3.61
N ILE A 127 0.89 18.66 2.84
CA ILE A 127 0.96 20.11 3.01
C ILE A 127 0.47 20.50 4.40
N PHE A 128 -0.69 20.00 4.84
CA PHE A 128 -1.18 20.25 6.19
C PHE A 128 -0.15 19.81 7.25
N ALA A 129 0.45 18.63 7.07
CA ALA A 129 1.47 18.15 8.01
C ALA A 129 2.70 19.06 8.06
N ILE A 130 3.15 19.63 6.92
CA ILE A 130 4.24 20.61 6.87
C ILE A 130 3.85 21.90 7.60
N GLU A 131 2.66 22.44 7.32
CA GLU A 131 2.15 23.66 7.95
C GLU A 131 1.99 23.49 9.47
N ALA A 132 1.65 22.28 9.91
CA ALA A 132 1.43 21.92 11.30
C ALA A 132 2.70 21.54 12.09
N LEU A 133 3.89 21.69 11.49
CA LEU A 133 5.15 21.41 12.18
C LEU A 133 5.46 22.43 13.27
N PRO A 134 6.09 21.99 14.38
CA PRO A 134 6.77 22.90 15.30
C PRO A 134 7.81 23.73 14.52
N LYS A 135 7.83 25.05 14.75
CA LYS A 135 8.82 25.94 14.11
C LYS A 135 10.25 25.72 14.58
N THR A 136 10.43 25.16 15.78
CA THR A 136 11.76 24.91 16.32
C THR A 136 11.86 23.49 16.86
N TYR A 137 12.91 22.79 16.44
CA TYR A 137 13.35 21.52 17.01
C TYR A 137 14.55 21.77 17.93
N ARG A 138 14.53 21.17 19.11
CA ARG A 138 15.64 21.16 20.06
C ARG A 138 15.96 19.75 20.49
N GLU A 139 17.24 19.42 20.50
CA GLU A 139 17.73 18.13 20.95
C GLU A 139 18.66 18.33 22.13
N TYR A 140 18.39 17.60 23.21
CA TYR A 140 19.17 17.66 24.44
C TYR A 140 19.90 16.34 24.66
N ARG A 141 21.12 16.42 25.22
CA ARG A 141 21.90 15.26 25.65
C ARG A 141 22.44 15.51 27.05
N PHE A 142 22.64 14.44 27.82
CA PHE A 142 23.35 14.54 29.09
C PHE A 142 24.86 14.57 28.87
N ASN A 143 25.51 15.58 29.43
CA ASN A 143 26.94 15.68 29.45
C ASN A 143 27.47 15.11 30.77
N GLU A 144 28.18 13.99 30.67
CA GLU A 144 28.74 13.28 31.83
C GLU A 144 29.75 14.12 32.61
N ASN A 145 30.45 15.06 31.96
CA ASN A 145 31.44 15.90 32.63
C ASN A 145 30.79 16.99 33.49
N THR A 146 29.71 17.58 32.98
CA THR A 146 29.00 18.68 33.68
C THR A 146 27.85 18.16 34.56
N GLN A 147 27.45 16.90 34.38
CA GLN A 147 26.28 16.28 35.02
C GLN A 147 25.00 17.07 34.74
N GLN A 148 24.90 17.67 33.55
CA GLN A 148 23.78 18.53 33.14
C GLN A 148 23.29 18.15 31.74
N GLN A 149 22.02 18.50 31.47
CA GLN A 149 21.46 18.45 30.12
C GLN A 149 21.95 19.65 29.32
N GLU A 150 22.45 19.39 28.12
CA GLU A 150 22.97 20.39 27.21
C GLU A 150 22.20 20.33 25.89
N LEU A 151 21.83 21.51 25.38
CA LEU A 151 21.27 21.65 24.05
C LEU A 151 22.37 21.39 23.02
N ILE A 152 22.24 20.31 22.26
CA ILE A 152 23.25 19.90 21.27
C ILE A 152 22.84 20.26 19.85
N ASN A 153 21.54 20.43 19.59
CA ASN A 153 21.03 20.80 18.29
C ASN A 153 19.81 21.71 18.43
N GLN A 154 19.75 22.76 17.62
CA GLN A 154 18.57 23.60 17.46
C GLN A 154 18.39 23.90 15.98
N LEU A 155 17.24 23.50 15.44
CA LEU A 155 16.89 23.70 14.04
C LEU A 155 15.58 24.50 13.96
N ASN A 156 15.54 25.49 13.08
CA ASN A 156 14.28 26.14 12.70
C ASN A 156 13.72 25.39 11.51
N ILE A 157 12.47 24.94 11.62
CA ILE A 157 11.79 24.16 10.59
C ILE A 157 10.94 25.13 9.76
N GLU A 158 11.50 25.60 8.65
CA GLU A 158 10.81 26.49 7.69
C GLU A 158 10.98 26.03 6.24
N ASP A 159 11.32 24.75 6.05
CA ASP A 159 11.80 24.25 4.77
C ASP A 159 10.71 24.03 3.71
N GLY A 160 9.43 24.11 4.06
CA GLY A 160 8.32 23.90 3.13
C GLY A 160 8.47 22.60 2.34
N CYS A 161 8.64 22.70 1.02
CA CYS A 161 8.88 21.57 0.12
C CYS A 161 10.25 20.89 0.23
N HIS A 162 11.13 21.35 1.11
CA HIS A 162 12.40 20.71 1.46
C HIS A 162 12.39 20.05 2.84
N THR A 163 11.25 20.04 3.55
CA THR A 163 11.13 19.36 4.84
C THR A 163 11.48 17.87 4.72
N THR A 164 12.33 17.40 5.62
CA THR A 164 12.74 15.99 5.71
C THR A 164 11.64 15.12 6.33
N TRP A 165 11.68 13.82 6.05
CA TRP A 165 10.78 12.85 6.68
C TRP A 165 10.84 12.88 8.21
N ASP A 166 12.05 12.99 8.77
CA ASP A 166 12.25 13.01 10.22
C ASP A 166 11.52 14.15 10.92
N ASN A 167 11.37 15.29 10.26
CA ASN A 167 10.57 16.40 10.78
C ASN A 167 9.09 16.17 10.47
N LEU A 168 8.77 15.82 9.22
CA LEU A 168 7.40 15.72 8.74
C LEU A 168 6.52 14.76 9.54
N LYS A 169 7.08 13.64 10.01
CA LYS A 169 6.33 12.66 10.81
C LYS A 169 5.66 13.29 12.04
N TYR A 170 6.30 14.28 12.69
CA TYR A 170 5.74 14.95 13.86
C TYR A 170 4.54 15.84 13.52
N GLY A 171 4.47 16.39 12.30
CA GLY A 171 3.30 17.12 11.83
C GLY A 171 2.06 16.23 11.88
N PHE A 172 2.21 14.97 11.48
CA PHE A 172 1.17 13.96 11.55
C PHE A 172 0.91 13.43 12.96
N GLU A 173 1.94 13.12 13.75
CA GLU A 173 1.73 12.61 15.13
C GLU A 173 1.04 13.64 16.04
N LEU A 174 1.37 14.93 15.88
CA LEU A 174 0.81 16.00 16.69
C LEU A 174 -0.59 16.44 16.27
N ASN A 175 -0.94 16.29 14.99
CA ASN A 175 -2.17 16.86 14.43
C ASN A 175 -3.07 15.85 13.71
N GLY A 176 -2.71 14.58 13.71
CA GLY A 176 -3.39 13.54 12.97
C GLY A 176 -3.24 13.68 11.45
N ILE A 177 -3.99 12.85 10.75
CA ILE A 177 -4.08 12.80 9.30
C ILE A 177 -5.26 13.68 8.86
N VAL A 178 -4.98 14.65 8.00
CA VAL A 178 -5.99 15.46 7.32
C VAL A 178 -6.09 15.03 5.87
N SER A 179 -7.30 15.04 5.30
CA SER A 179 -7.49 14.68 3.90
C SER A 179 -6.93 15.76 2.96
N SER A 180 -6.28 15.33 1.87
CA SER A 180 -5.87 16.22 0.79
C SER A 180 -7.05 16.85 0.04
N GLN A 181 -8.28 16.33 0.21
CA GLN A 181 -9.50 16.96 -0.27
C GLN A 181 -9.88 18.20 0.57
N CYS A 182 -9.46 18.24 1.85
CA CYS A 182 -9.65 19.39 2.73
C CYS A 182 -8.56 20.44 2.48
N ILE A 183 -7.29 20.01 2.53
CA ILE A 183 -6.09 20.85 2.29
C ILE A 183 -5.26 20.22 1.16
N SER A 184 -5.25 20.86 -0.01
CA SER A 184 -4.65 20.30 -1.24
C SER A 184 -3.15 20.05 -1.10
N ASN A 185 -2.67 18.96 -1.70
CA ASN A 185 -1.23 18.70 -1.85
C ASN A 185 -0.59 19.50 -3.00
N ASP A 186 -1.39 20.22 -3.80
CA ASP A 186 -0.91 21.09 -4.89
C ASP A 186 -0.69 22.55 -4.44
N PHE A 187 -0.65 22.78 -3.13
CA PHE A 187 -0.43 24.12 -2.58
C PHE A 187 1.03 24.57 -2.73
N ILE A 188 1.24 25.83 -3.08
CA ILE A 188 2.58 26.40 -3.29
C ILE A 188 3.18 26.81 -1.93
N LEU A 189 4.06 25.95 -1.40
CA LEU A 189 4.87 26.21 -0.20
C LEU A 189 6.24 26.82 -0.55
N PRO A 190 7.01 27.34 0.43
CA PRO A 190 8.42 27.64 0.22
C PRO A 190 9.16 26.47 -0.41
N ASN A 191 10.13 26.77 -1.28
CA ASN A 191 10.91 25.78 -2.04
C ASN A 191 10.11 24.90 -3.02
N HIS A 192 8.83 25.21 -3.28
CA HIS A 192 8.11 24.67 -4.43
C HIS A 192 8.72 25.21 -5.74
N THR A 193 8.68 24.44 -6.84
CA THR A 193 9.27 24.86 -8.13
C THR A 193 8.69 26.17 -8.68
N GLN A 194 7.47 26.51 -8.27
CA GLN A 194 6.76 27.74 -8.64
C GLN A 194 6.75 28.80 -7.53
N ALA A 195 7.41 28.55 -6.39
CA ALA A 195 7.47 29.51 -5.30
C ALA A 195 8.36 30.70 -5.65
N LEU A 196 7.90 31.90 -5.31
CA LEU A 196 8.76 33.09 -5.26
C LEU A 196 9.71 32.99 -4.06
N PRO A 197 10.90 33.64 -4.08
CA PRO A 197 11.81 33.66 -2.93
C PRO A 197 11.20 34.22 -1.64
N SER A 198 10.13 35.01 -1.74
CA SER A 198 9.38 35.58 -0.61
C SER A 198 8.23 34.71 -0.12
N THR A 199 8.03 33.52 -0.71
CA THR A 199 6.98 32.59 -0.28
C THR A 199 7.30 32.12 1.13
N ILE A 200 6.34 32.22 2.04
CA ILE A 200 6.44 31.76 3.42
C ILE A 200 5.45 30.63 3.67
N THR A 201 5.76 29.75 4.61
CA THR A 201 4.81 28.71 5.03
C THR A 201 3.60 29.39 5.69
N PRO A 202 2.36 29.10 5.24
CA PRO A 202 1.18 29.69 5.83
C PRO A 202 0.97 29.17 7.27
N PRO A 203 0.15 29.85 8.09
CA PRO A 203 -0.25 29.32 9.39
C PRO A 203 -1.06 28.03 9.21
N ILE A 204 -1.08 27.20 10.25
CA ILE A 204 -1.89 25.96 10.30
C ILE A 204 -3.34 26.30 9.95
N PRO A 205 -3.94 25.68 8.91
CA PRO A 205 -5.32 25.91 8.55
C PRO A 205 -6.26 25.47 9.67
N ASP A 206 -7.22 26.31 10.02
CA ASP A 206 -8.32 25.97 10.93
C ASP A 206 -9.58 25.50 10.18
N LYS A 207 -9.59 25.70 8.85
CA LYS A 207 -10.69 25.33 7.96
C LYS A 207 -10.20 24.67 6.68
N CYS A 208 -11.02 23.77 6.15
CA CYS A 208 -10.89 23.24 4.81
C CYS A 208 -11.17 24.34 3.76
N THR A 209 -10.77 24.08 2.52
CA THR A 209 -11.05 24.97 1.37
C THR A 209 -12.54 25.28 1.17
N ASN A 210 -13.44 24.36 1.54
CA ASN A 210 -14.89 24.55 1.52
C ASN A 210 -15.45 25.25 2.78
N THR A 211 -14.59 25.81 3.63
CA THR A 211 -14.90 26.49 4.91
C THR A 211 -15.36 25.62 6.08
N SER A 212 -15.46 24.30 5.92
CA SER A 212 -15.74 23.40 7.05
C SER A 212 -14.55 23.32 8.02
N SER A 213 -14.80 22.88 9.25
CA SER A 213 -13.72 22.51 10.18
C SER A 213 -12.81 21.44 9.56
N VAL A 214 -11.51 21.48 9.86
CA VAL A 214 -10.54 20.48 9.42
C VAL A 214 -10.75 19.16 10.19
N PRO A 215 -11.19 18.07 9.54
CA PRO A 215 -11.29 16.78 10.21
C PRO A 215 -9.90 16.17 10.37
N LYS A 216 -9.59 15.72 11.58
CA LYS A 216 -8.33 15.05 11.93
C LYS A 216 -8.62 13.59 12.23
N TYR A 217 -7.84 12.70 11.65
CA TYR A 217 -7.96 11.25 11.83
C TYR A 217 -6.69 10.70 12.49
N LEU A 218 -6.81 9.61 13.25
CA LEU A 218 -5.67 9.02 13.97
C LEU A 218 -4.90 10.03 14.83
N GLU A 219 -5.60 10.94 15.51
CA GLU A 219 -4.97 11.83 16.48
C GLU A 219 -4.31 11.01 17.60
N GLY A 220 -3.05 11.33 17.92
CA GLY A 220 -2.26 10.59 18.91
C GLY A 220 -1.54 9.35 18.35
N MET A 221 -1.57 9.13 17.03
CA MET A 221 -0.72 8.10 16.43
C MET A 221 0.77 8.40 16.61
N ARG A 222 1.58 7.34 16.59
CA ARG A 222 3.04 7.39 16.68
C ARG A 222 3.66 6.59 15.54
N TYR A 223 4.78 7.07 15.03
CA TYR A 223 5.68 6.24 14.24
C TYR A 223 6.58 5.44 15.17
N ALA A 224 6.51 4.12 15.03
CA ALA A 224 7.37 3.23 15.78
C ALA A 224 8.32 2.49 14.82
N HIS A 225 9.61 2.57 15.13
CA HIS A 225 10.68 1.91 14.40
C HIS A 225 10.91 0.49 14.92
N PHE A 226 11.35 -0.42 14.07
CA PHE A 226 11.82 -1.74 14.47
C PHE A 226 13.05 -2.14 13.67
N ASP A 227 13.91 -2.94 14.28
CA ASP A 227 15.18 -3.36 13.74
C ASP A 227 15.28 -4.89 13.71
N SER A 228 15.65 -5.43 12.55
CA SER A 228 16.01 -6.84 12.35
C SER A 228 15.00 -7.87 12.89
N ILE A 229 13.71 -7.60 12.76
CA ILE A 229 12.63 -8.49 13.24
C ILE A 229 12.41 -9.67 12.28
N SER A 230 11.86 -10.76 12.79
CA SER A 230 11.56 -11.99 12.03
C SER A 230 10.26 -11.90 11.22
N VAL A 231 10.07 -12.86 10.30
CA VAL A 231 8.80 -13.05 9.56
C VAL A 231 7.59 -13.14 10.48
N GLN A 232 7.68 -13.90 11.58
CA GLN A 232 6.55 -14.07 12.49
C GLN A 232 6.20 -12.78 13.23
N GLN A 233 7.21 -11.98 13.58
CA GLN A 233 7.00 -10.67 14.19
C GLN A 233 6.38 -9.68 13.20
N VAL A 234 6.75 -9.71 11.92
CA VAL A 234 6.05 -8.90 10.89
C VAL A 234 4.58 -9.32 10.77
N LYS A 235 4.28 -10.62 10.72
CA LYS A 235 2.89 -11.10 10.70
C LYS A 235 2.12 -10.64 11.94
N LYS A 236 2.77 -10.68 13.11
CA LYS A 236 2.21 -10.16 14.37
C LYS A 236 1.90 -8.66 14.28
N LEU A 237 2.82 -7.87 13.71
CA LEU A 237 2.59 -6.44 13.48
C LEU A 237 1.41 -6.22 12.51
N LEU A 238 1.34 -6.95 11.41
CA LEU A 238 0.27 -6.81 10.42
C LEU A 238 -1.12 -7.00 11.04
N VAL A 239 -1.30 -7.97 11.94
CA VAL A 239 -2.60 -8.22 12.60
C VAL A 239 -2.89 -7.30 13.78
N SER A 240 -1.86 -6.67 14.36
CA SER A 240 -1.98 -5.89 15.62
C SER A 240 -1.89 -4.38 15.42
N VAL A 241 -1.15 -3.92 14.41
CA VAL A 241 -0.91 -2.48 14.15
C VAL A 241 -1.09 -2.09 12.68
N GLY A 242 -1.33 -3.07 11.79
CA GLY A 242 -1.67 -2.81 10.39
C GLY A 242 -0.45 -2.79 9.47
N PRO A 243 -0.48 -2.00 8.38
CA PRO A 243 0.57 -2.02 7.35
C PRO A 243 1.99 -1.80 7.90
N VAL A 244 2.96 -2.52 7.34
CA VAL A 244 4.38 -2.49 7.76
C VAL A 244 5.23 -1.97 6.62
N ARG A 245 5.92 -0.84 6.80
CA ARG A 245 6.82 -0.26 5.79
C ARG A 245 8.27 -0.52 6.19
N GLY A 246 9.10 -1.03 5.28
CA GLY A 246 10.50 -1.29 5.63
C GLY A 246 11.36 -1.88 4.52
N ILE A 247 12.55 -2.33 4.92
CA ILE A 247 13.52 -3.05 4.11
C ILE A 247 13.43 -4.53 4.44
N ILE A 248 13.39 -5.37 3.41
CA ILE A 248 13.43 -6.82 3.53
C ILE A 248 14.85 -7.29 3.23
N ARG A 249 15.57 -7.83 4.22
CA ARG A 249 16.89 -8.45 4.05
C ARG A 249 16.77 -9.96 4.08
N ARG A 250 17.40 -10.64 3.11
CA ARG A 250 17.33 -12.09 2.95
C ARG A 250 18.70 -12.69 3.06
N TYR A 251 18.80 -13.77 3.82
CA TYR A 251 20.05 -14.44 4.14
C TYR A 251 20.02 -15.89 3.68
N SER A 252 21.18 -16.38 3.27
CA SER A 252 21.46 -17.81 3.04
C SER A 252 21.65 -18.58 4.34
N ALA A 253 21.73 -19.91 4.25
CA ALA A 253 21.99 -20.79 5.39
C ALA A 253 23.27 -20.42 6.16
N ASP A 254 24.29 -19.91 5.45
CA ASP A 254 25.57 -19.50 6.03
C ASP A 254 25.54 -18.06 6.61
N GLY A 255 24.38 -17.39 6.60
CA GLY A 255 24.22 -16.03 7.12
C GLY A 255 24.65 -14.91 6.17
N ASN A 256 25.01 -15.22 4.92
CA ASN A 256 25.33 -14.20 3.91
C ASN A 256 24.05 -13.59 3.32
N ILE A 257 24.04 -12.28 3.08
CA ILE A 257 22.93 -11.60 2.39
C ILE A 257 22.86 -12.08 0.94
N VAL A 258 21.73 -12.66 0.55
CA VAL A 258 21.45 -13.14 -0.81
C VAL A 258 20.45 -12.25 -1.57
N GLY A 259 19.80 -11.33 -0.86
CA GLY A 259 18.90 -10.36 -1.48
C GLY A 259 18.46 -9.28 -0.51
N SER A 260 18.12 -8.11 -1.04
CA SER A 260 17.54 -7.01 -0.29
C SER A 260 16.47 -6.32 -1.14
N SER A 261 15.37 -5.90 -0.51
CA SER A 261 14.33 -5.10 -1.14
C SER A 261 14.05 -3.90 -0.26
N ALA A 262 14.46 -2.71 -0.73
CA ALA A 262 14.21 -1.47 -0.01
C ALA A 262 12.77 -0.98 -0.22
N ASN A 263 12.30 -0.14 0.71
CA ASN A 263 11.02 0.59 0.61
C ASN A 263 9.82 -0.30 0.23
N GLN A 264 9.64 -1.41 0.93
CA GLN A 264 8.46 -2.27 0.78
C GLN A 264 7.39 -1.83 1.76
N LEU A 265 6.13 -1.76 1.32
CA LEU A 265 4.98 -1.62 2.20
C LEU A 265 4.19 -2.93 2.15
N ILE A 266 4.28 -3.70 3.23
CA ILE A 266 3.63 -4.99 3.38
C ILE A 266 2.24 -4.75 3.98
N ILE A 267 1.22 -5.29 3.34
CA ILE A 267 -0.18 -5.17 3.78
C ILE A 267 -0.83 -6.53 4.02
N GLY A 268 -0.10 -7.63 3.85
CA GLY A 268 -0.65 -8.96 4.04
C GLY A 268 0.31 -10.07 3.65
N TRP A 269 -0.16 -11.30 3.78
CA TRP A 269 0.51 -12.50 3.29
C TRP A 269 -0.51 -13.55 2.84
N GLU A 270 -0.06 -14.50 2.03
CA GLU A 270 -0.84 -15.66 1.61
C GLU A 270 0.07 -16.86 1.36
N VAL A 271 -0.46 -18.06 1.60
CA VAL A 271 0.17 -19.33 1.24
C VAL A 271 -0.45 -19.84 -0.05
N ASP A 272 0.36 -20.07 -1.07
CA ASP A 272 -0.06 -20.57 -2.37
C ASP A 272 0.88 -21.70 -2.81
N ASN A 273 0.34 -22.89 -3.05
CA ASN A 273 1.11 -24.09 -3.38
C ASN A 273 2.29 -24.36 -2.42
N SER A 274 2.03 -24.21 -1.11
CA SER A 274 3.03 -24.36 -0.03
C SER A 274 4.16 -23.33 -0.02
N ILE A 275 4.07 -22.28 -0.83
CA ILE A 275 5.00 -21.14 -0.82
C ILE A 275 4.30 -19.96 -0.15
N GLU A 276 4.98 -19.34 0.81
CA GLU A 276 4.48 -18.12 1.44
C GLU A 276 4.90 -16.88 0.66
N TYR A 277 3.95 -15.96 0.46
CA TYR A 277 4.15 -14.68 -0.20
C TYR A 277 3.72 -13.54 0.72
N TRP A 278 4.50 -12.46 0.72
CA TRP A 278 4.03 -11.15 1.12
C TRP A 278 3.14 -10.56 0.03
N THR A 279 2.06 -9.92 0.44
CA THR A 279 1.36 -8.96 -0.41
C THR A 279 1.90 -7.57 -0.10
N THR A 280 2.61 -7.00 -1.07
CA THR A 280 3.23 -5.69 -0.96
C THR A 280 2.55 -4.67 -1.85
N VAL A 281 2.65 -3.41 -1.47
CA VAL A 281 2.23 -2.27 -2.28
C VAL A 281 3.42 -1.79 -3.08
N VAL A 282 3.25 -1.71 -4.39
CA VAL A 282 4.23 -1.20 -5.33
C VAL A 282 3.71 0.12 -5.89
N GLN A 283 4.59 1.12 -5.91
CA GLN A 283 4.33 2.35 -6.61
C GLN A 283 4.59 2.14 -8.11
N THR A 284 3.59 2.43 -8.93
CA THR A 284 3.71 2.53 -10.37
C THR A 284 3.73 3.99 -10.77
N ASN A 285 4.64 4.36 -11.68
CA ASN A 285 4.69 5.70 -12.24
C ASN A 285 4.18 5.62 -13.69
N THR A 286 3.14 6.39 -13.98
CA THR A 286 2.60 6.58 -15.32
C THR A 286 2.84 8.02 -15.74
N ILE A 287 3.48 8.20 -16.90
CA ILE A 287 3.70 9.54 -17.44
C ILE A 287 2.46 9.92 -18.24
N ILE A 288 1.68 10.88 -17.74
CA ILE A 288 0.51 11.42 -18.43
C ILE A 288 0.77 12.91 -18.69
N SER A 289 0.75 13.33 -19.94
CA SER A 289 0.94 14.75 -20.31
C SER A 289 2.21 15.40 -19.72
N LEU A 290 3.33 14.66 -19.71
CA LEU A 290 4.62 15.07 -19.12
C LEU A 290 4.63 15.22 -17.59
N GLN A 291 3.60 14.74 -16.89
CA GLN A 291 3.56 14.70 -15.44
C GLN A 291 3.71 13.26 -14.96
N ASN A 292 4.54 13.05 -13.94
CA ASN A 292 4.63 11.77 -13.25
C ASN A 292 3.38 11.61 -12.40
N ASN A 293 2.55 10.62 -12.75
CA ASN A 293 1.38 10.27 -11.99
C ASN A 293 1.61 8.93 -11.30
N TYR A 294 1.46 8.94 -9.99
CA TYR A 294 1.75 7.79 -9.16
C TYR A 294 0.45 7.11 -8.78
N GLU A 295 0.44 5.79 -8.96
CA GLU A 295 -0.65 4.90 -8.60
C GLU A 295 -0.06 3.72 -7.83
N TYR A 296 -0.80 3.21 -6.85
CA TYR A 296 -0.36 2.06 -6.07
C TYR A 296 -1.04 0.79 -6.55
N THR A 297 -0.25 -0.27 -6.72
CA THR A 297 -0.75 -1.59 -7.10
C THR A 297 -0.27 -2.65 -6.11
N LEU A 298 -0.90 -3.82 -6.14
CA LEU A 298 -0.48 -4.95 -5.33
C LEU A 298 0.54 -5.80 -6.08
N SER A 299 1.53 -6.28 -5.35
CA SER A 299 2.52 -7.24 -5.83
C SER A 299 2.66 -8.40 -4.85
N ARG A 300 3.08 -9.55 -5.36
CA ARG A 300 3.35 -10.76 -4.58
C ARG A 300 4.86 -10.96 -4.53
N VAL A 301 5.40 -11.10 -3.33
CA VAL A 301 6.84 -11.27 -3.12
C VAL A 301 7.09 -12.50 -2.24
N PRO A 302 7.83 -13.53 -2.70
CA PRO A 302 8.14 -14.68 -1.87
C PRO A 302 8.81 -14.27 -0.54
N ILE A 303 8.34 -14.84 0.57
CA ILE A 303 8.95 -14.62 1.89
C ILE A 303 10.36 -15.23 1.91
N TYR A 304 10.51 -16.42 1.32
CA TYR A 304 11.75 -17.16 1.21
C TYR A 304 12.02 -17.52 -0.27
N PRO A 305 12.60 -16.61 -1.07
CA PRO A 305 13.01 -16.93 -2.43
C PRO A 305 14.14 -17.97 -2.43
N VAL A 306 14.36 -18.61 -3.58
CA VAL A 306 15.42 -19.62 -3.77
C VAL A 306 16.78 -19.09 -3.28
N GLY A 307 17.46 -19.88 -2.45
CA GLY A 307 18.76 -19.53 -1.87
C GLY A 307 18.68 -18.77 -0.53
N SER A 308 17.49 -18.35 -0.10
CA SER A 308 17.28 -17.76 1.22
C SER A 308 16.81 -18.81 2.24
N SER A 309 17.41 -18.79 3.43
CA SER A 309 17.00 -19.59 4.61
C SER A 309 16.30 -18.74 5.67
N SER A 310 16.57 -17.43 5.71
CA SER A 310 15.94 -16.51 6.65
C SER A 310 15.75 -15.11 6.06
N THR A 311 14.79 -14.39 6.63
CA THR A 311 14.41 -13.04 6.23
C THR A 311 14.26 -12.17 7.48
N GLN A 312 14.87 -10.99 7.46
CA GLN A 312 14.78 -9.98 8.51
C GLN A 312 14.22 -8.67 7.95
N PHE A 313 13.59 -7.90 8.83
CA PHE A 313 12.93 -6.65 8.47
C PHE A 313 13.39 -5.51 9.37
N GLU A 314 13.57 -4.35 8.77
CA GLU A 314 13.82 -3.08 9.46
C GLU A 314 12.86 -2.05 8.88
N GLY A 315 12.24 -1.22 9.72
CA GLY A 315 11.26 -0.27 9.20
C GLY A 315 10.40 0.40 10.25
N PHE A 316 9.20 0.79 9.82
CA PHE A 316 8.26 1.59 10.58
C PHE A 316 6.84 1.02 10.49
N VAL A 317 6.11 1.20 11.58
CA VAL A 317 4.66 1.03 11.65
C VAL A 317 4.01 2.30 12.20
N ILE A 318 2.72 2.47 11.92
CA ILE A 318 1.89 3.46 12.63
C ILE A 318 1.20 2.74 13.78
N TYR A 319 1.46 3.23 14.98
CA TYR A 319 0.97 2.66 16.22
C TYR A 319 0.04 3.66 16.93
N MET A 320 -1.09 3.16 17.45
CA MET A 320 -2.03 3.92 18.26
C MET A 320 -1.88 3.50 19.73
N GLU A 321 -1.53 4.43 20.63
CA GLU A 321 -1.35 4.11 22.06
C GLU A 321 -2.64 3.52 22.68
N SER A 322 -3.82 3.98 22.26
CA SER A 322 -5.13 3.53 22.76
C SER A 322 -5.49 2.09 22.39
N SER A 323 -4.82 1.48 21.42
CA SER A 323 -5.09 0.10 20.99
C SER A 323 -4.27 -0.96 21.74
N SER A 324 -3.42 -0.55 22.68
CA SER A 324 -2.51 -1.43 23.43
C SER A 324 -3.17 -2.25 24.56
N GLY A 325 -4.49 -2.12 24.76
CA GLY A 325 -5.21 -2.88 25.78
C GLY A 325 -4.87 -2.49 27.23
N LEU A 326 -4.13 -1.39 27.42
CA LEU A 326 -3.86 -0.78 28.73
C LEU A 326 -4.92 0.31 28.98
N ASP A 327 -6.03 -0.10 29.59
CA ASP A 327 -7.18 0.71 30.05
C ASP A 327 -8.01 1.49 28.99
N GLY A 328 -9.10 0.85 28.53
CA GLY A 328 -10.36 1.55 28.27
C GLY A 328 -10.48 2.47 27.05
N GLY A 329 -9.70 2.24 25.98
CA GLY A 329 -9.84 2.97 24.71
C GLY A 329 -11.23 2.81 24.05
N PRO A 330 -11.69 3.81 23.26
CA PRO A 330 -13.00 3.79 22.60
C PRO A 330 -13.14 2.53 21.72
N SER A 331 -14.29 1.86 21.82
CA SER A 331 -14.57 0.66 21.03
C SER A 331 -14.38 0.95 19.54
N LEU A 332 -13.38 0.32 18.91
CA LEU A 332 -13.28 0.26 17.46
C LEU A 332 -14.52 -0.47 16.92
N ASN A 333 -15.53 0.29 16.51
CA ASN A 333 -16.56 -0.23 15.62
C ASN A 333 -15.93 -0.33 14.24
N ILE A 334 -15.36 -1.48 13.92
CA ILE A 334 -15.00 -1.82 12.55
C ILE A 334 -16.32 -1.80 11.75
N PRO A 335 -16.51 -0.86 10.78
CA PRO A 335 -17.77 -0.77 10.07
C PRO A 335 -18.00 -2.05 9.26
N GLU A 336 -19.17 -2.66 9.46
CA GLU A 336 -19.65 -3.78 8.66
C GLU A 336 -19.96 -3.24 7.24
N VAL A 337 -19.18 -3.66 6.24
CA VAL A 337 -19.33 -3.16 4.86
C VAL A 337 -20.55 -3.82 4.23
N HIS A 338 -21.63 -3.05 4.04
CA HIS A 338 -22.79 -3.47 3.25
C HIS A 338 -22.63 -3.04 1.78
N VAL A 339 -22.72 -4.00 0.85
CA VAL A 339 -22.74 -3.76 -0.60
C VAL A 339 -24.21 -3.72 -1.06
N GLU A 340 -24.65 -2.61 -1.68
CA GLU A 340 -26.03 -2.49 -2.20
C GLU A 340 -26.23 -3.19 -3.57
N ASP A 341 -27.41 -3.78 -3.77
CA ASP A 341 -27.81 -4.51 -4.99
C ASP A 341 -28.14 -3.58 -6.18
N ILE A 342 -27.70 -3.93 -7.38
CA ILE A 342 -27.92 -3.17 -8.64
C ILE A 342 -29.20 -3.63 -9.37
N ILE A 343 -30.10 -2.71 -9.74
CA ILE A 343 -31.35 -2.97 -10.48
C ILE A 343 -31.23 -2.53 -11.96
N THR A 344 -31.60 -3.37 -12.93
CA THR A 344 -31.51 -3.09 -14.39
C THR A 344 -32.86 -2.65 -14.99
N THR A 345 -32.88 -1.63 -15.88
CA THR A 345 -34.12 -0.90 -16.25
C THR A 345 -34.60 -0.90 -17.72
N SER A 346 -33.96 -1.49 -18.75
CA SER A 346 -34.59 -1.73 -20.10
C SER A 346 -33.74 -2.51 -21.12
N SER A 347 -34.37 -3.00 -22.22
CA SER A 347 -33.75 -3.71 -23.37
C SER A 347 -34.17 -3.15 -24.74
N SER A 348 -33.33 -3.28 -25.79
CA SER A 348 -33.64 -2.90 -27.19
C SER A 348 -33.07 -3.93 -28.19
N ILE A 349 -33.68 -4.09 -29.37
CA ILE A 349 -33.28 -5.02 -30.46
C ILE A 349 -32.73 -4.21 -31.65
N VAL A 350 -31.70 -4.71 -32.33
CA VAL A 350 -31.10 -4.09 -33.53
C VAL A 350 -31.04 -5.06 -34.70
N THR A 351 -31.21 -4.53 -35.93
CA THR A 351 -31.17 -5.27 -37.19
C THR A 351 -29.91 -4.91 -38.00
N ILE A 352 -29.25 -5.90 -38.60
CA ILE A 352 -27.99 -5.76 -39.35
C ILE A 352 -28.30 -5.70 -40.87
N GLN A 353 -27.54 -4.90 -41.64
CA GLN A 353 -27.56 -4.87 -43.12
C GLN A 353 -26.21 -5.31 -43.70
N ASP A 354 -26.26 -6.06 -44.82
CA ASP A 354 -25.18 -6.92 -45.34
C ASP A 354 -24.70 -6.49 -46.75
N PRO A 355 -23.55 -5.79 -46.87
CA PRO A 355 -22.83 -5.66 -48.13
C PRO A 355 -21.44 -6.34 -48.09
N ARG A 356 -21.13 -7.14 -49.13
CA ARG A 356 -19.82 -7.80 -49.30
C ARG A 356 -18.75 -6.86 -49.83
N ASP A 357 -17.51 -7.01 -49.36
CA ASP A 357 -16.35 -6.26 -49.85
C ASP A 357 -15.83 -6.82 -51.19
N GLN A 358 -15.68 -5.94 -52.18
CA GLN A 358 -15.38 -6.33 -53.56
C GLN A 358 -13.92 -6.70 -53.84
N TYR A 359 -13.00 -6.47 -52.90
CA TYR A 359 -11.56 -6.72 -53.10
C TYR A 359 -11.06 -7.95 -52.36
N THR A 360 -11.61 -8.23 -51.18
CA THR A 360 -11.24 -9.42 -50.39
C THR A 360 -12.25 -10.57 -50.52
N ASN A 361 -13.41 -10.29 -51.13
CA ASN A 361 -14.55 -11.20 -51.20
C ASN A 361 -15.09 -11.66 -49.83
N GLY A 362 -14.70 -10.97 -48.75
CA GLY A 362 -15.18 -11.22 -47.39
C GLY A 362 -16.46 -10.45 -47.04
N GLN A 363 -17.30 -11.03 -46.18
CA GLN A 363 -18.45 -10.34 -45.58
C GLN A 363 -17.98 -9.38 -44.48
N ILE A 364 -18.35 -8.10 -44.59
CA ILE A 364 -18.08 -7.11 -43.54
C ILE A 364 -19.38 -6.73 -42.85
N ASN A 365 -19.63 -7.31 -41.67
CA ASN A 365 -20.75 -6.94 -40.81
C ASN A 365 -20.40 -5.69 -39.98
N ARG A 366 -20.99 -4.54 -40.30
CA ARG A 366 -20.82 -3.31 -39.51
C ARG A 366 -22.04 -3.05 -38.63
N ILE A 367 -21.84 -3.02 -37.31
CA ILE A 367 -22.90 -2.68 -36.35
C ILE A 367 -22.67 -1.23 -35.89
N HIS A 368 -23.53 -0.31 -36.36
CA HIS A 368 -23.54 1.09 -35.93
C HIS A 368 -24.67 1.29 -34.91
N GLN A 369 -24.34 1.44 -33.63
CA GLN A 369 -25.31 1.84 -32.61
C GLN A 369 -24.80 3.03 -31.78
N GLN A 370 -25.55 4.13 -31.79
CA GLN A 370 -25.29 5.29 -30.94
C GLN A 370 -25.93 5.09 -29.56
N PHE A 371 -25.11 5.13 -28.51
CA PHE A 371 -25.52 4.96 -27.13
C PHE A 371 -25.74 6.32 -26.46
N ASN A 372 -26.77 7.05 -26.87
CA ASN A 372 -27.14 8.30 -26.19
C ASN A 372 -27.79 7.96 -24.84
N GLY A 373 -27.00 8.02 -23.76
CA GLY A 373 -27.49 7.90 -22.37
C GLY A 373 -27.77 6.48 -21.87
N LYS A 374 -27.22 5.43 -22.51
CA LYS A 374 -27.37 4.03 -22.08
C LYS A 374 -26.03 3.48 -21.56
N ILE A 375 -26.04 2.76 -20.44
CA ILE A 375 -24.84 2.22 -19.77
C ILE A 375 -24.52 0.76 -20.13
N ASN A 376 -25.41 0.03 -20.83
CA ASN A 376 -25.21 -1.37 -21.23
C ASN A 376 -25.76 -1.66 -22.64
N ALA A 377 -25.16 -2.65 -23.32
CA ALA A 377 -25.54 -3.11 -24.66
C ALA A 377 -25.47 -4.63 -24.79
N LYS A 378 -26.38 -5.23 -25.57
CA LYS A 378 -26.34 -6.65 -25.95
C LYS A 378 -26.24 -6.74 -27.47
N LEU A 379 -25.23 -7.46 -27.97
CA LEU A 379 -25.04 -7.72 -29.40
C LEU A 379 -25.44 -9.17 -29.72
N LEU A 380 -26.14 -9.37 -30.84
CA LEU A 380 -26.36 -10.68 -31.43
C LEU A 380 -25.78 -10.64 -32.85
N VAL A 381 -24.82 -11.50 -33.17
CA VAL A 381 -24.25 -11.65 -34.51
C VAL A 381 -24.55 -13.06 -35.02
N PRO A 382 -25.24 -13.22 -36.16
CA PRO A 382 -25.85 -14.51 -36.52
C PRO A 382 -24.98 -15.47 -37.35
N THR A 383 -23.72 -15.16 -37.74
CA THR A 383 -22.91 -16.06 -38.59
C THR A 383 -21.38 -16.03 -38.31
N ASN A 384 -20.69 -17.12 -38.67
CA ASN A 384 -19.36 -17.59 -38.21
C ASN A 384 -18.11 -17.10 -38.99
N GLU A 385 -18.16 -16.01 -39.74
CA GLU A 385 -17.04 -15.64 -40.64
C GLU A 385 -16.18 -14.48 -40.08
N LEU A 386 -15.26 -14.77 -39.15
CA LEU A 386 -14.32 -13.78 -38.57
C LEU A 386 -12.93 -14.38 -38.23
N TYR A 387 -12.38 -15.26 -39.06
CA TYR A 387 -11.04 -15.83 -38.87
C TYR A 387 -10.10 -15.42 -40.01
N ASP A 388 -8.81 -15.21 -39.72
CA ASP A 388 -7.76 -15.11 -40.75
C ASP A 388 -7.13 -16.48 -41.06
N GLU A 389 -6.21 -16.52 -42.03
CA GLU A 389 -5.60 -17.75 -42.55
C GLU A 389 -4.72 -18.50 -41.53
N ASP A 390 -4.31 -17.83 -40.44
CA ASP A 390 -3.57 -18.43 -39.33
C ASP A 390 -4.49 -18.85 -38.17
N GLY A 391 -5.81 -18.73 -38.35
CA GLY A 391 -6.81 -19.14 -37.38
C GLY A 391 -6.86 -18.25 -36.14
N GLN A 392 -6.32 -17.03 -36.19
CA GLN A 392 -6.32 -16.10 -35.06
C GLN A 392 -7.56 -15.22 -35.05
N PHE A 393 -8.00 -14.90 -33.84
CA PHE A 393 -9.07 -13.94 -33.58
C PHE A 393 -8.43 -12.55 -33.43
N LEU A 394 -8.72 -11.61 -34.34
CA LEU A 394 -8.32 -10.22 -34.16
C LEU A 394 -9.30 -9.54 -33.19
N ILE A 395 -8.94 -9.53 -31.91
CA ILE A 395 -9.59 -8.71 -30.89
C ILE A 395 -8.66 -7.54 -30.59
N ASP A 396 -9.02 -6.36 -31.08
CA ASP A 396 -8.43 -5.09 -30.63
C ASP A 396 -8.58 -4.96 -29.10
N ASN A 397 -7.57 -4.36 -28.44
CA ASN A 397 -7.33 -4.25 -26.99
C ASN A 397 -8.42 -3.51 -26.19
N SER A 398 -9.60 -3.32 -26.75
CA SER A 398 -10.65 -2.47 -26.21
C SER A 398 -11.98 -3.19 -25.95
N LYS A 399 -12.06 -4.54 -25.96
CA LYS A 399 -13.34 -5.27 -25.79
C LYS A 399 -13.29 -6.51 -24.88
N ILE A 400 -14.35 -6.68 -24.06
CA ILE A 400 -14.62 -7.82 -23.15
C ILE A 400 -15.88 -8.57 -23.62
N ILE A 401 -15.89 -9.90 -23.52
CA ILE A 401 -17.08 -10.75 -23.75
C ILE A 401 -17.23 -11.73 -22.58
N SER A 402 -18.44 -11.84 -22.02
CA SER A 402 -18.79 -12.82 -20.98
C SER A 402 -20.07 -13.56 -21.35
N PHE A 403 -20.19 -14.82 -20.92
CA PHE A 403 -21.29 -15.71 -21.24
C PHE A 403 -22.05 -16.11 -20.00
N GLU A 404 -23.37 -16.15 -20.18
CA GLU A 404 -24.24 -16.90 -19.32
C GLU A 404 -25.22 -17.76 -20.13
N PRO A 405 -25.76 -18.80 -19.51
CA PRO A 405 -26.53 -19.84 -20.18
C PRO A 405 -28.02 -19.56 -20.02
N LEU A 406 -28.89 -20.30 -20.71
CA LEU A 406 -30.32 -20.00 -20.78
C LEU A 406 -31.18 -20.97 -19.94
N LYS A 407 -32.11 -20.45 -19.12
CA LYS A 407 -32.98 -21.30 -18.28
C LYS A 407 -34.21 -21.52 -19.14
N VAL A 408 -34.37 -22.74 -19.65
CA VAL A 408 -35.53 -23.13 -20.45
C VAL A 408 -36.62 -23.58 -19.49
N ALA A 409 -37.84 -23.07 -19.63
CA ALA A 409 -38.95 -23.47 -18.78
C ALA A 409 -39.32 -24.95 -19.03
N GLY A 410 -39.43 -25.73 -17.96
CA GLY A 410 -39.89 -27.12 -17.99
C GLY A 410 -38.80 -28.21 -17.89
N VAL A 411 -37.53 -27.85 -17.68
CA VAL A 411 -36.44 -28.82 -17.44
C VAL A 411 -35.78 -28.53 -16.09
N GLU A 412 -35.86 -29.48 -15.15
CA GLU A 412 -35.14 -29.40 -13.87
C GLU A 412 -33.69 -29.85 -14.05
N PHE A 413 -32.74 -28.97 -13.73
CA PHE A 413 -31.31 -29.28 -13.71
C PHE A 413 -30.93 -29.86 -12.35
N THR A 414 -30.28 -31.02 -12.33
CA THR A 414 -29.76 -31.63 -11.10
C THR A 414 -28.31 -31.23 -10.87
N GLU A 415 -27.74 -31.51 -9.70
CA GLU A 415 -26.36 -31.10 -9.37
C GLU A 415 -25.28 -31.71 -10.29
N LYS A 416 -25.61 -32.80 -11.01
CA LYS A 416 -24.75 -33.43 -12.01
C LYS A 416 -24.72 -32.69 -13.36
N ASP A 417 -25.62 -31.73 -13.57
CA ASP A 417 -25.78 -30.93 -14.78
C ASP A 417 -25.18 -29.51 -14.61
N LYS A 418 -24.22 -29.36 -13.69
CA LYS A 418 -23.39 -28.17 -13.61
C LYS A 418 -22.12 -28.43 -14.42
N PRO A 419 -21.62 -27.49 -15.24
CA PRO A 419 -20.31 -27.64 -15.82
C PRO A 419 -19.24 -27.72 -14.73
N VAL A 420 -18.45 -28.78 -14.74
CA VAL A 420 -17.35 -29.03 -13.80
C VAL A 420 -16.03 -28.94 -14.55
N LEU A 421 -15.08 -28.15 -14.02
CA LEU A 421 -13.70 -28.13 -14.47
C LEU A 421 -12.99 -29.39 -13.97
N GLN A 422 -12.43 -30.20 -14.87
CA GLN A 422 -11.52 -31.28 -14.49
C GLN A 422 -10.15 -31.10 -15.17
N PRO A 423 -9.04 -31.15 -14.40
CA PRO A 423 -7.72 -31.18 -14.99
C PRO A 423 -7.49 -32.52 -15.70
N ARG A 424 -7.00 -32.48 -16.94
CA ARG A 424 -6.59 -33.68 -17.67
C ARG A 424 -5.23 -34.13 -17.12
N GLN A 425 -5.15 -35.33 -16.53
CA GLN A 425 -3.85 -35.94 -16.22
C GLN A 425 -3.11 -36.24 -17.53
N THR A 426 -1.92 -35.66 -17.70
CA THR A 426 -1.00 -35.96 -18.78
C THR A 426 -0.27 -37.28 -18.51
N PHE A 427 -0.39 -38.24 -19.42
CA PHE A 427 0.45 -39.44 -19.43
C PHE A 427 1.86 -39.10 -19.93
N SER A 428 2.85 -39.78 -19.36
CA SER A 428 4.27 -39.73 -19.71
C SER A 428 4.56 -40.39 -21.06
N GLY A 429 5.25 -39.69 -21.96
CA GLY A 429 5.86 -40.23 -23.17
C GLY A 429 6.69 -39.15 -23.89
N ASP A 430 7.96 -39.45 -24.16
CA ASP A 430 8.98 -38.51 -24.65
C ASP A 430 8.71 -37.98 -26.07
N ILE A 431 8.80 -36.65 -26.25
CA ILE A 431 9.67 -35.91 -27.19
C ILE A 431 9.18 -34.44 -27.31
N ALA A 432 10.05 -33.55 -26.82
CA ALA A 432 10.38 -32.15 -27.14
C ALA A 432 9.38 -31.14 -27.76
N ASP A 433 9.33 -29.98 -27.10
CA ASP A 433 9.30 -28.61 -27.62
C ASP A 433 8.19 -28.21 -28.60
N GLN A 434 7.07 -27.71 -28.03
CA GLN A 434 6.63 -26.33 -28.22
C GLN A 434 5.46 -26.04 -27.26
N ALA A 435 5.58 -24.90 -26.58
CA ALA A 435 4.59 -24.19 -25.78
C ALA A 435 3.31 -24.95 -25.40
N THR A 436 3.21 -25.25 -24.10
CA THR A 436 1.94 -25.49 -23.41
C THR A 436 1.08 -24.22 -23.48
N SER A 437 0.36 -24.02 -24.59
CA SER A 437 -0.75 -23.08 -24.64
C SER A 437 -1.80 -23.54 -23.61
N ALA A 438 -2.15 -22.66 -22.68
CA ALA A 438 -3.22 -22.91 -21.73
C ALA A 438 -4.56 -23.01 -22.49
N PHE A 439 -4.97 -24.22 -22.80
CA PHE A 439 -6.34 -24.49 -23.26
C PHE A 439 -7.26 -24.59 -22.04
N ILE A 440 -8.21 -23.66 -21.92
CA ILE A 440 -9.34 -23.82 -21.00
C ILE A 440 -10.47 -24.48 -21.80
N SER A 441 -10.65 -25.79 -21.63
CA SER A 441 -11.81 -26.51 -22.17
C SER A 441 -12.86 -26.65 -21.08
N LEU A 442 -14.02 -26.02 -21.30
CA LEU A 442 -15.16 -26.05 -20.39
C LEU A 442 -16.28 -26.87 -21.01
N THR A 443 -16.51 -28.08 -20.49
CA THR A 443 -17.59 -28.95 -20.94
C THR A 443 -18.47 -29.35 -19.77
N GLY A 444 -19.76 -29.05 -19.88
CA GLY A 444 -20.79 -29.65 -19.07
C GLY A 444 -22.17 -29.21 -19.49
N THR A 445 -23.16 -30.03 -19.18
CA THR A 445 -24.54 -29.84 -19.61
C THR A 445 -25.26 -28.95 -18.63
N GLY A 446 -25.12 -27.64 -18.80
CA GLY A 446 -25.83 -26.69 -17.99
C GLY A 446 -25.16 -25.34 -18.02
N LYS A 447 -25.47 -24.59 -16.99
CA LYS A 447 -25.29 -23.17 -17.01
C LYS A 447 -23.86 -22.73 -16.60
N LEU A 448 -22.98 -22.40 -17.55
CA LEU A 448 -21.67 -21.76 -17.37
C LEU A 448 -21.68 -20.22 -17.26
N GLN A 449 -21.11 -19.66 -16.19
CA GLN A 449 -20.86 -18.23 -16.01
C GLN A 449 -19.36 -18.02 -15.81
N ILE A 450 -18.73 -17.14 -16.58
CA ILE A 450 -17.33 -16.76 -16.38
C ILE A 450 -17.30 -15.28 -16.00
N LYS A 451 -17.01 -15.01 -14.72
CA LYS A 451 -17.05 -13.67 -14.14
C LYS A 451 -15.78 -12.86 -14.40
N GLU A 452 -14.65 -13.52 -14.63
CA GLU A 452 -13.37 -12.88 -14.94
C GLU A 452 -12.40 -13.90 -15.57
N PHE A 453 -11.48 -13.41 -16.40
CA PHE A 453 -10.22 -14.10 -16.69
C PHE A 453 -9.11 -13.07 -16.82
N LEU A 454 -7.95 -13.45 -16.30
CA LEU A 454 -6.70 -12.73 -16.42
C LEU A 454 -5.81 -13.52 -17.38
N ILE A 455 -5.22 -12.83 -18.36
CA ILE A 455 -4.09 -13.36 -19.12
C ILE A 455 -2.89 -12.52 -18.71
N THR A 456 -1.82 -13.17 -18.23
CA THR A 456 -0.50 -12.56 -18.11
C THR A 456 0.26 -12.70 -19.41
#